data_AF-A0A9P7FV99-F1
#
_entry.id   AF-A0A9P7FV99-F1
#
_cell.length_a   1.000
_cell.length_b   1.000
_cell.length_c   1.000
_cell.angle_alpha   90.00
_cell.angle_beta   90.00
_cell.angle_gamma   90.00
#
_symmetry.space_group_name_H-M   'P 1'
#
loop_
_entity.id
_entity.type
_entity.pdbx_description
1 polymer ?
#
loop_
_entity_poly.entity_id
_entity_poly.type
_entity_poly.pdbx_seq_one_letter_code
_entity_poly.pdbx_strand_id
1 'polypeptide(L)'
;MVLLRLLNHSSEPTTHLPTLREYLDAARKILSLILQIPPIDPSTSLRTAFLLRLTNDTLGSIVGYSPDSESLPEALDWLDDLDQAWLAILRAQVWDPAAGAGVDLYIDVAGASAGVKSSPVSQTERTRLRSLLIGSSASLEEWLENRKEHGVDGEDVETMLQRLGLQSEFDDLFSRTLDYLGGLGGVLVEPIKECL
;
A
#
# COMPACT_ATOMS: atom_id res chain seq x y z
N MET A 1 2.13 -13.11 17.32
CA MET A 1 2.76 -13.16 15.98
C MET A 1 2.27 -14.37 15.15
N VAL A 2 0.97 -14.69 15.22
CA VAL A 2 0.30 -15.82 14.52
C VAL A 2 -0.80 -15.31 13.57
N LEU A 3 -1.34 -14.10 13.81
CA LEU A 3 -2.47 -13.53 13.08
C LEU A 3 -2.24 -13.40 11.56
N LEU A 4 -1.06 -12.97 11.12
CA LEU A 4 -0.76 -12.76 9.69
C LEU A 4 -0.47 -14.06 8.91
N ARG A 5 -0.02 -15.14 9.57
CA ARG A 5 0.21 -16.43 8.89
C ARG A 5 -1.08 -17.18 8.61
N LEU A 6 -2.14 -16.93 9.39
CA LEU A 6 -3.45 -17.56 9.21
C LEU A 6 -4.25 -16.98 8.04
N LEU A 7 -3.82 -15.85 7.47
CA LEU A 7 -4.46 -15.22 6.32
C LEU A 7 -3.99 -15.78 4.97
N ASN A 8 -2.89 -16.54 4.95
CA ASN A 8 -2.20 -16.95 3.72
C ASN A 8 -2.67 -18.31 3.15
N HIS A 9 -3.78 -18.86 3.65
CA HIS A 9 -4.28 -20.21 3.31
C HIS A 9 -5.54 -20.16 2.44
N SER A 10 -5.58 -19.26 1.45
CA SER A 10 -6.77 -18.89 0.65
C SER A 10 -7.25 -19.96 -0.36
N SER A 11 -7.07 -21.25 -0.06
CA SER A 11 -7.63 -22.36 -0.86
C SER A 11 -8.12 -23.55 -0.02
N GLU A 12 -8.12 -23.44 1.31
CA GLU A 12 -8.74 -24.47 2.18
C GLU A 12 -10.13 -24.02 2.64
N PRO A 13 -11.15 -24.92 2.66
CA PRO A 13 -12.54 -24.63 3.04
C PRO A 13 -12.75 -24.25 4.52
N THR A 14 -11.69 -23.89 5.24
CA THR A 14 -11.65 -23.54 6.66
C THR A 14 -11.21 -22.09 6.92
N THR A 15 -11.09 -21.25 5.89
CA THR A 15 -10.69 -19.85 6.06
C THR A 15 -11.80 -19.00 6.69
N HIS A 16 -11.42 -18.18 7.68
CA HIS A 16 -12.35 -17.29 8.39
C HIS A 16 -12.83 -16.08 7.57
N LEU A 17 -12.32 -15.88 6.33
CA LEU A 17 -12.61 -14.76 5.43
C LEU A 17 -12.82 -15.29 4.00
N PRO A 18 -14.01 -15.81 3.67
CA PRO A 18 -14.30 -16.50 2.42
C PRO A 18 -14.44 -15.56 1.22
N THR A 19 -14.59 -14.26 1.44
CA THR A 19 -14.80 -13.26 0.37
C THR A 19 -13.68 -12.23 0.34
N LEU A 20 -13.44 -11.65 -0.84
CA LEU A 20 -12.47 -10.57 -1.01
C LEU A 20 -12.82 -9.36 -0.13
N ARG A 21 -14.10 -9.00 -0.06
CA ARG A 21 -14.61 -7.92 0.81
C ARG A 21 -14.22 -8.13 2.28
N GLU A 22 -14.51 -9.30 2.84
CA GLU A 22 -14.18 -9.59 4.25
C GLU A 22 -12.67 -9.56 4.50
N TYR A 23 -11.87 -10.02 3.52
CA TYR A 23 -10.43 -9.93 3.56
C TYR A 23 -9.94 -8.48 3.57
N LEU A 24 -10.42 -7.65 2.64
CA LEU A 24 -10.04 -6.24 2.52
C LEU A 24 -10.46 -5.44 3.76
N ASP A 25 -11.64 -5.71 4.33
CA ASP A 25 -12.08 -5.12 5.59
C ASP A 25 -11.14 -5.45 6.76
N ALA A 26 -10.66 -6.69 6.83
CA ALA A 26 -9.67 -7.09 7.83
C ALA A 26 -8.31 -6.42 7.57
N ALA A 27 -7.87 -6.38 6.31
CA ALA A 27 -6.62 -5.73 5.91
C ALA A 27 -6.64 -4.22 6.18
N ARG A 28 -7.77 -3.54 5.95
CA ARG A 28 -7.97 -2.10 6.21
C ARG A 28 -7.81 -1.76 7.69
N LYS A 29 -8.28 -2.63 8.60
CA LYS A 29 -8.06 -2.48 10.05
C LYS A 29 -6.57 -2.57 10.42
N ILE A 30 -5.84 -3.48 9.78
CA ILE A 30 -4.40 -3.61 9.98
C ILE A 30 -3.66 -2.40 9.40
N LEU A 31 -4.03 -1.95 8.21
CA LEU A 31 -3.49 -0.74 7.58
C LEU A 31 -3.67 0.47 8.51
N SER A 32 -4.88 0.68 9.01
CA SER A 32 -5.19 1.74 9.97
C SER A 32 -4.29 1.67 11.21
N LEU A 33 -4.10 0.47 11.79
CA LEU A 33 -3.22 0.28 12.95
C LEU A 33 -1.75 0.64 12.63
N ILE A 34 -1.24 0.25 11.46
CA ILE A 34 0.13 0.57 11.03
C ILE A 34 0.28 2.09 10.84
N LEU A 35 -0.73 2.75 10.29
CA LEU A 35 -0.72 4.19 10.02
C LEU A 35 -0.77 5.06 11.28
N GLN A 36 -1.24 4.51 12.41
CA GLN A 36 -1.17 5.17 13.71
C GLN A 36 0.24 5.13 14.34
N ILE A 37 1.19 4.35 13.80
CA ILE A 37 2.57 4.35 14.29
C ILE A 37 3.22 5.71 13.92
N PRO A 38 3.80 6.45 14.87
CA PRO A 38 4.34 7.77 14.59
C PRO A 38 5.53 7.69 13.62
N PRO A 39 5.67 8.64 12.68
CA PRO A 39 6.84 8.76 11.80
C PRO A 39 8.05 9.37 12.54
N ILE A 40 8.32 8.91 13.76
CA ILE A 40 9.40 9.41 14.62
C ILE A 40 10.22 8.21 15.09
N ASP A 41 11.54 8.35 15.07
CA ASP A 41 12.46 7.29 15.50
C ASP A 41 12.29 6.99 17.00
N PRO A 42 12.39 5.71 17.40
CA PRO A 42 12.81 4.55 16.60
C PRO A 42 11.68 3.86 15.82
N SER A 43 10.45 4.37 15.86
CA SER A 43 9.25 3.69 15.35
C SER A 43 9.12 3.75 13.83
N THR A 44 9.86 4.63 13.15
CA THR A 44 9.83 4.79 11.69
C THR A 44 10.12 3.47 10.96
N SER A 45 11.19 2.76 11.36
CA SER A 45 11.57 1.49 10.73
C SER A 45 10.51 0.40 10.94
N LEU A 46 9.87 0.39 12.10
CA LEU A 46 8.78 -0.53 12.42
C LEU A 46 7.56 -0.27 11.53
N ARG A 47 7.19 1.00 11.35
CA ARG A 47 6.08 1.42 10.48
C ARG A 47 6.32 0.97 9.05
N THR A 48 7.51 1.21 8.51
CA THR A 48 7.90 0.79 7.16
C THR A 48 7.89 -0.73 7.01
N ALA A 49 8.49 -1.46 7.96
CA ALA A 49 8.56 -2.91 7.90
C ALA A 49 7.17 -3.57 7.94
N PHE A 50 6.25 -3.05 8.75
CA PHE A 50 4.89 -3.55 8.79
C PHE A 50 4.12 -3.23 7.51
N LEU A 51 4.25 -2.03 6.94
CA LEU A 51 3.56 -1.72 5.69
C LEU A 51 4.10 -2.54 4.51
N LEU A 52 5.43 -2.74 4.43
CA LEU A 52 6.06 -3.62 3.43
C LEU A 52 5.47 -5.03 3.49
N ARG A 53 5.31 -5.55 4.71
CA ARG A 53 4.73 -6.86 4.92
C ARG A 53 3.26 -6.91 4.55
N LEU A 54 2.45 -5.95 5.02
CA LEU A 54 1.03 -5.90 4.69
C LEU A 54 0.84 -5.86 3.18
N THR A 55 1.55 -4.97 2.48
CA THR A 55 1.53 -4.83 1.01
C THR A 55 1.80 -6.17 0.32
N ASN A 56 2.84 -6.89 0.73
CA ASN A 56 3.17 -8.18 0.14
C ASN A 56 2.06 -9.22 0.39
N ASP A 57 1.56 -9.28 1.62
CA ASP A 57 0.55 -10.27 2.01
C ASP A 57 -0.79 -9.98 1.30
N THR A 58 -1.19 -8.72 1.17
CA THR A 58 -2.47 -8.31 0.55
C THR A 58 -2.46 -8.44 -0.96
N LEU A 59 -1.41 -7.97 -1.63
CA LEU A 59 -1.33 -8.06 -3.09
C LEU A 59 -1.26 -9.51 -3.54
N GLY A 60 -0.54 -10.36 -2.81
CA GLY A 60 -0.53 -11.80 -3.05
C GLY A 60 -1.84 -12.52 -2.71
N SER A 61 -2.67 -11.98 -1.81
CA SER A 61 -3.94 -12.60 -1.42
C SER A 61 -5.10 -12.20 -2.33
N ILE A 62 -5.13 -10.95 -2.83
CA ILE A 62 -6.20 -10.43 -3.71
C ILE A 62 -6.39 -11.35 -4.91
N VAL A 63 -5.28 -11.75 -5.54
CA VAL A 63 -5.29 -12.62 -6.73
C VAL A 63 -5.85 -14.02 -6.48
N GLY A 64 -5.96 -14.44 -5.20
CA GLY A 64 -6.55 -15.72 -4.81
C GLY A 64 -8.08 -15.71 -4.73
N TYR A 65 -8.71 -14.54 -4.81
CA TYR A 65 -10.17 -14.41 -4.81
C TYR A 65 -10.72 -14.30 -6.24
N SER A 66 -11.99 -14.68 -6.45
CA SER A 66 -12.64 -14.45 -7.74
C SER A 66 -13.01 -12.97 -7.88
N PRO A 67 -12.61 -12.28 -8.96
CA PRO A 67 -13.04 -10.89 -9.17
C PRO A 67 -14.52 -10.87 -9.51
N ASP A 68 -15.32 -10.11 -8.77
CA ASP A 68 -16.73 -9.86 -9.09
C ASP A 68 -17.03 -8.36 -9.17
N SER A 69 -18.21 -8.01 -9.70
CA SER A 69 -18.58 -6.61 -9.94
C SER A 69 -18.82 -5.80 -8.68
N GLU A 70 -19.04 -6.45 -7.54
CA GLU A 70 -19.19 -5.78 -6.27
C GLU A 70 -17.84 -5.65 -5.55
N SER A 71 -16.95 -6.63 -5.70
CA SER A 71 -15.65 -6.67 -5.02
C SER A 71 -14.57 -5.84 -5.71
N LEU A 72 -14.66 -5.64 -7.03
CA LEU A 72 -13.64 -4.95 -7.81
C LEU A 72 -13.51 -3.45 -7.46
N PRO A 73 -14.59 -2.66 -7.34
CA PRO A 73 -14.49 -1.29 -6.86
C PRO A 73 -13.87 -1.19 -5.45
N GLU A 74 -14.21 -2.13 -4.56
CA GLU A 74 -13.67 -2.16 -3.19
C GLU A 74 -12.18 -2.51 -3.16
N ALA A 75 -11.73 -3.39 -4.05
CA ALA A 75 -10.32 -3.70 -4.21
C ALA A 75 -9.54 -2.49 -4.69
N LEU A 76 -10.06 -1.75 -5.68
CA LEU A 76 -9.42 -0.53 -6.20
C LEU A 76 -9.38 0.59 -5.15
N ASP A 77 -10.47 0.83 -4.42
CA ASP A 77 -10.52 1.77 -3.29
C ASP A 77 -9.46 1.42 -2.22
N TRP A 78 -9.34 0.13 -1.89
CA TRP A 78 -8.32 -0.33 -0.96
C TRP A 78 -6.89 -0.18 -1.50
N LEU A 79 -6.66 -0.37 -2.80
CA LEU A 79 -5.35 -0.19 -3.44
C LEU A 79 -4.97 1.31 -3.50
N ASP A 80 -5.94 2.19 -3.68
CA ASP A 80 -5.76 3.65 -3.62
C ASP A 80 -5.36 4.10 -2.20
N ASP A 81 -6.05 3.60 -1.17
CA ASP A 81 -5.70 3.79 0.25
C ASP A 81 -4.26 3.33 0.53
N LEU A 82 -3.87 2.18 -0.03
CA LEU A 82 -2.52 1.64 0.14
C LEU A 82 -1.46 2.53 -0.53
N ASP A 83 -1.75 3.08 -1.72
CA ASP A 83 -0.87 4.02 -2.39
C ASP A 83 -0.70 5.32 -1.59
N GLN A 84 -1.79 5.87 -1.04
CA GLN A 84 -1.73 7.05 -0.14
C GLN A 84 -0.91 6.75 1.11
N ALA A 85 -1.12 5.57 1.72
CA ALA A 85 -0.41 5.12 2.90
C ALA A 85 1.11 5.04 2.65
N TRP A 86 1.53 4.51 1.48
CA TRP A 86 2.92 4.47 1.09
C TRP A 86 3.52 5.86 0.91
N LEU A 87 2.80 6.75 0.24
CA LEU A 87 3.25 8.12 0.05
C LEU A 87 3.46 8.83 1.40
N ALA A 88 2.54 8.64 2.34
CA ALA A 88 2.64 9.20 3.69
C ALA A 88 3.88 8.68 4.44
N ILE A 89 4.17 7.37 4.37
CA ILE A 89 5.38 6.79 4.99
C ILE A 89 6.65 7.33 4.34
N LEU A 90 6.70 7.34 3.01
CA LEU A 90 7.87 7.77 2.26
C LEU A 90 8.23 9.23 2.52
N ARG A 91 7.22 10.07 2.81
CA ARG A 91 7.36 11.48 3.17
C ARG A 91 7.49 11.74 4.68
N ALA A 92 7.56 10.70 5.51
CA ALA A 92 7.59 10.80 6.97
C ALA A 92 6.40 11.62 7.56
N GLN A 93 5.22 11.48 6.96
CA GLN A 93 4.00 12.20 7.34
C GLN A 93 3.17 11.41 8.37
N VAL A 94 2.36 12.14 9.13
CA VAL A 94 1.31 11.57 9.99
C VAL A 94 0.12 11.23 9.12
N TRP A 95 -0.59 10.15 9.42
CA TRP A 95 -1.82 9.81 8.72
C TRP A 95 -3.02 10.53 9.31
N ASP A 96 -3.78 11.25 8.47
CA ASP A 96 -5.10 11.76 8.82
C ASP A 96 -6.19 10.79 8.32
N PRO A 97 -6.87 10.04 9.21
CA PRO A 97 -7.90 9.09 8.82
C PRO A 97 -9.17 9.76 8.26
N ALA A 98 -9.40 11.04 8.53
CA ALA A 98 -10.55 11.76 7.99
C ALA A 98 -10.31 12.17 6.53
N ALA A 99 -9.08 12.54 6.20
CA ALA A 99 -8.69 12.92 4.84
C ALA A 99 -8.23 11.73 3.98
N GLY A 100 -7.91 10.58 4.58
CA GLY A 100 -7.32 9.44 3.86
C GLY A 100 -5.94 9.76 3.28
N ALA A 101 -5.18 10.66 3.95
CA ALA A 101 -3.95 11.20 3.39
C ALA A 101 -2.88 11.50 4.45
N GLY A 102 -1.63 11.60 4.00
CA GLY A 102 -0.51 12.07 4.80
C GLY A 102 -0.55 13.58 5.04
N VAL A 103 -0.34 14.00 6.28
CA VAL A 103 -0.22 15.40 6.73
C VAL A 103 1.16 15.62 7.34
N ASP A 104 1.73 16.80 7.09
CA ASP A 104 3.05 17.17 7.59
C ASP A 104 3.10 17.17 9.12
N LEU A 105 4.15 16.56 9.66
CA LEU A 105 4.41 16.56 11.10
C LEU A 105 5.11 17.87 11.48
N TYR A 106 4.47 18.66 12.34
CA TYR A 106 5.09 19.84 12.95
C TYR A 106 5.75 19.48 14.28
N ILE A 107 7.08 19.58 14.33
CA ILE A 107 7.86 19.41 15.56
C ILE A 107 8.21 20.81 16.09
N ASP A 108 7.87 21.09 17.34
CA ASP A 108 8.23 22.35 17.98
C ASP A 108 9.74 22.41 18.30
N VAL A 109 10.23 23.62 18.57
CA VAL A 109 11.67 23.85 18.85
C VAL A 109 12.15 23.07 20.08
N ALA A 110 11.26 22.83 21.05
CA ALA A 110 11.56 22.04 22.24
C ALA A 110 11.76 20.55 21.92
N GLY A 111 10.90 19.97 21.07
CA GLY A 111 11.00 18.60 20.58
C GLY A 111 12.23 18.38 19.70
N ALA A 112 12.57 19.32 18.82
CA ALA A 112 13.82 19.27 18.05
C ALA A 112 15.05 19.26 18.97
N SER A 113 15.03 20.09 20.02
CA SER A 113 16.10 20.16 21.03
C SER A 113 16.21 18.89 21.88
N ALA A 114 15.11 18.12 22.00
CA ALA A 114 15.07 16.84 22.70
C ALA A 114 15.56 15.65 21.84
N GLY A 115 16.03 15.90 20.61
CA GLY A 115 16.56 14.87 19.72
C GLY A 115 15.50 14.07 18.98
N VAL A 116 14.27 14.59 18.87
CA VAL A 116 13.21 14.01 18.02
C VAL A 116 13.68 14.07 16.57
N LYS A 117 13.73 12.90 15.92
CA LYS A 117 14.17 12.75 14.53
C LYS A 117 13.31 11.73 13.79
N SER A 118 13.28 11.83 12.47
CA SER A 118 12.67 10.84 11.59
C SER A 118 13.70 10.40 10.56
N SER A 119 14.02 9.11 10.54
CA SER A 119 14.92 8.56 9.54
C SER A 119 14.14 8.26 8.25
N PRO A 120 14.66 8.66 7.06
CA PRO A 120 14.02 8.31 5.81
C PRO A 120 14.07 6.79 5.59
N VAL A 121 13.11 6.28 4.80
CA VAL A 121 13.08 4.87 4.37
C VAL A 121 14.39 4.54 3.63
N SER A 122 15.02 3.42 4.00
CA SER A 122 16.32 3.04 3.45
C SER A 122 16.24 2.71 1.95
N GLN A 123 17.37 2.87 1.24
CA GLN A 123 17.41 2.55 -0.20
C GLN A 123 17.01 1.11 -0.50
N THR A 124 17.39 0.16 0.37
CA THR A 124 17.00 -1.25 0.24
C THR A 124 15.49 -1.44 0.36
N GLU A 125 14.84 -0.77 1.32
CA GLU A 125 13.38 -0.81 1.48
C GLU A 125 12.67 -0.14 0.29
N ARG A 126 13.20 0.98 -0.22
CA ARG A 126 12.69 1.66 -1.43
C ARG A 126 12.76 0.75 -2.66
N THR A 127 13.90 0.10 -2.88
CA THR A 127 14.06 -0.87 -3.99
C THR A 127 13.09 -2.04 -3.83
N ARG A 128 12.97 -2.59 -2.62
CA ARG A 128 12.05 -3.69 -2.32
C ARG A 128 10.59 -3.30 -2.59
N LEU A 129 10.18 -2.12 -2.15
CA LEU A 129 8.84 -1.58 -2.40
C LEU A 129 8.59 -1.44 -3.91
N ARG A 130 9.52 -0.83 -4.64
CA ARG A 130 9.40 -0.65 -6.09
C ARG A 130 9.19 -1.99 -6.81
N SER A 131 10.04 -2.99 -6.51
CA SER A 131 9.90 -4.32 -7.11
C SER A 131 8.58 -4.99 -6.75
N LEU A 132 8.11 -4.80 -5.51
CA LEU A 132 6.86 -5.36 -5.04
C LEU A 132 5.65 -4.76 -5.77
N LEU A 133 5.59 -3.43 -5.91
CA LEU A 133 4.48 -2.74 -6.58
C LEU A 133 4.43 -3.11 -8.07
N ILE A 134 5.56 -3.02 -8.77
CA ILE A 134 5.63 -3.37 -10.21
C ILE A 134 5.23 -4.83 -10.44
N GLY A 135 5.78 -5.76 -9.65
CA GLY A 135 5.45 -7.18 -9.81
C GLY A 135 3.99 -7.48 -9.50
N SER A 136 3.43 -6.81 -8.50
CA SER A 136 2.04 -7.03 -8.09
C SER A 136 1.03 -6.41 -9.06
N SER A 137 1.33 -5.26 -9.68
CA SER A 137 0.49 -4.70 -10.75
C SER A 137 0.35 -5.68 -11.90
N ALA A 138 1.45 -6.31 -12.34
CA ALA A 138 1.40 -7.34 -13.38
C ALA A 138 0.58 -8.57 -12.95
N SER A 139 0.69 -9.01 -11.68
CA SER A 139 -0.13 -10.10 -11.15
C SER A 139 -1.62 -9.74 -11.05
N LEU A 140 -1.95 -8.48 -10.76
CA LEU A 140 -3.33 -7.99 -10.73
C LEU A 140 -3.92 -7.89 -12.15
N GLU A 141 -3.13 -7.45 -13.14
CA GLU A 141 -3.49 -7.48 -14.55
C GLU A 141 -3.82 -8.92 -15.00
N GLU A 142 -2.92 -9.87 -14.75
CA GLU A 142 -3.13 -11.29 -15.07
C GLU A 142 -4.35 -11.87 -14.35
N TRP A 143 -4.55 -11.52 -13.07
CA TRP A 143 -5.72 -11.93 -12.28
C TRP A 143 -7.03 -11.46 -12.91
N LEU A 144 -7.07 -10.24 -13.44
CA LEU A 144 -8.23 -9.71 -14.16
C LEU A 144 -8.42 -10.43 -15.51
N GLU A 145 -7.35 -10.74 -16.23
CA GLU A 145 -7.40 -11.45 -17.51
C GLU A 145 -7.89 -12.90 -17.36
N ASN A 146 -7.45 -13.63 -16.33
CA ASN A 146 -7.79 -15.04 -16.09
C ASN A 146 -9.28 -15.27 -15.77
N ARG A 147 -10.04 -14.21 -15.45
CA ARG A 147 -11.51 -14.28 -15.35
C ARG A 147 -12.17 -14.69 -16.66
N LYS A 148 -11.55 -14.37 -17.80
CA LYS A 148 -12.04 -14.71 -19.15
C LYS A 148 -12.20 -16.22 -19.35
N GLU A 149 -11.42 -17.04 -18.66
CA GLU A 149 -11.41 -18.49 -18.84
C GLU A 149 -12.48 -19.22 -18.00
N HIS A 150 -13.00 -18.60 -16.93
CA HIS A 150 -13.87 -19.27 -15.94
C HIS A 150 -15.30 -18.72 -15.87
N GLY A 151 -15.64 -17.66 -16.63
CA GLY A 151 -16.96 -17.01 -16.60
C GLY A 151 -17.95 -17.50 -17.64
N VAL A 152 -19.14 -17.90 -17.19
CA VAL A 152 -20.30 -18.36 -17.99
C VAL A 152 -20.93 -17.24 -18.85
N ASP A 153 -20.53 -15.97 -18.66
CA ASP A 153 -21.18 -14.80 -19.30
C ASP A 153 -20.32 -14.00 -20.30
N GLY A 154 -19.07 -14.40 -20.58
CA GLY A 154 -18.28 -13.87 -21.70
C GLY A 154 -18.03 -12.35 -21.75
N GLU A 155 -18.40 -11.57 -20.73
CA GLU A 155 -18.12 -10.14 -20.66
C GLU A 155 -16.62 -9.94 -20.39
N ASP A 156 -15.95 -9.26 -21.31
CA ASP A 156 -14.54 -8.87 -21.20
C ASP A 156 -14.35 -7.96 -19.96
N VAL A 157 -13.33 -8.23 -19.15
CA VAL A 157 -13.05 -7.45 -17.94
C VAL A 157 -12.72 -5.99 -18.26
N GLU A 158 -12.12 -5.73 -19.41
CA GLU A 158 -11.93 -4.35 -19.88
C GLU A 158 -13.28 -3.65 -20.13
N THR A 159 -14.26 -4.37 -20.68
CA THR A 159 -15.63 -3.86 -20.87
C THR A 159 -16.32 -3.64 -19.53
N MET A 160 -16.08 -4.51 -18.54
CA MET A 160 -16.61 -4.38 -17.19
C MET A 160 -16.00 -3.19 -16.44
N LEU A 161 -14.67 -3.01 -16.48
CA LEU A 161 -13.97 -1.86 -15.93
C LEU A 161 -14.45 -0.56 -16.58
N GLN A 162 -14.60 -0.56 -17.90
CA GLN A 162 -15.12 0.59 -18.64
C GLN A 162 -16.58 0.90 -18.28
N ARG A 163 -17.42 -0.13 -18.13
CA ARG A 163 -18.83 -0.01 -17.70
C ARG A 163 -18.94 0.56 -16.28
N LEU A 164 -18.01 0.19 -15.40
CA LEU A 164 -17.94 0.70 -14.03
C LEU A 164 -17.21 2.04 -13.92
N GLY A 165 -16.54 2.50 -14.98
CA GLY A 165 -15.74 3.73 -14.99
C GLY A 165 -14.39 3.62 -14.28
N LEU A 166 -13.91 2.40 -14.01
CA LEU A 166 -12.75 2.12 -13.16
C LEU A 166 -11.43 1.93 -13.94
N GLN A 167 -11.46 2.04 -15.26
CA GLN A 167 -10.28 1.79 -16.10
C GLN A 167 -9.12 2.73 -15.77
N SER A 168 -9.39 4.03 -15.61
CA SER A 168 -8.37 5.01 -15.22
C SER A 168 -7.78 4.71 -13.85
N GLU A 169 -8.61 4.31 -12.88
CA GLU A 169 -8.16 4.02 -11.52
C GLU A 169 -7.22 2.81 -11.48
N PHE A 170 -7.48 1.81 -12.32
CA PHE A 170 -6.61 0.67 -12.48
C PHE A 170 -5.30 1.02 -13.20
N ASP A 171 -5.36 1.82 -14.28
CA ASP A 171 -4.17 2.26 -15.02
C ASP A 171 -3.26 3.17 -14.18
N ASP A 172 -3.84 3.97 -13.28
CA ASP A 172 -3.13 4.89 -12.39
C ASP A 172 -2.68 4.24 -11.07
N LEU A 173 -2.83 2.92 -10.93
CA LEU A 173 -2.54 2.18 -9.71
C LEU A 173 -1.07 2.31 -9.29
N PHE A 174 -0.86 2.76 -8.05
CA PHE A 174 0.46 3.07 -7.48
C PHE A 174 1.26 4.16 -8.20
N SER A 175 0.67 4.91 -9.13
CA SER A 175 1.36 5.97 -9.87
C SER A 175 2.02 6.99 -8.92
N ARG A 176 1.34 7.40 -7.84
CA ARG A 176 1.85 8.40 -6.89
C ARG A 176 3.09 7.91 -6.15
N THR A 177 3.05 6.68 -5.66
CA THR A 177 4.21 6.07 -4.99
C THR A 177 5.34 5.80 -5.97
N LEU A 178 5.05 5.28 -7.17
CA LEU A 178 6.07 4.97 -8.18
C LEU A 178 6.75 6.23 -8.72
N ASP A 179 6.00 7.31 -8.92
CA ASP A 179 6.55 8.63 -9.27
C ASP A 179 7.44 9.16 -8.16
N TYR A 180 7.04 9.03 -6.89
CA TYR A 180 7.90 9.43 -5.78
C TYR A 180 9.18 8.59 -5.68
N LEU A 181 9.08 7.28 -5.93
CA LEU A 181 10.23 6.36 -5.91
C LEU A 181 11.16 6.54 -7.12
N GLY A 182 10.61 6.87 -8.29
CA GLY A 182 11.35 7.20 -9.52
C GLY A 182 11.86 8.64 -9.54
N GLY A 183 11.28 9.51 -8.71
CA GLY A 183 11.45 10.94 -8.74
C GLY A 183 12.82 11.46 -8.34
N LEU A 184 13.57 10.81 -7.43
CA LEU A 184 14.93 11.23 -7.07
C LEU A 184 15.63 10.21 -6.16
N GLY A 185 16.68 9.56 -6.69
CA GLY A 185 17.87 9.17 -5.93
C GLY A 185 18.73 10.39 -5.58
N GLY A 186 18.11 11.47 -5.12
CA GLY A 186 18.75 12.74 -4.74
C GLY A 186 18.73 12.89 -3.25
N VAL A 187 19.70 12.28 -2.58
CA VAL A 187 20.12 12.74 -1.25
C VAL A 187 20.59 14.18 -1.43
N LEU A 188 19.77 15.15 -1.06
CA LEU A 188 20.23 16.50 -0.75
C LEU A 188 21.08 16.37 0.52
N VAL A 189 22.38 16.11 0.33
CA VAL A 189 23.38 16.43 1.35
C VAL A 189 23.46 17.96 1.33
N GLU A 190 22.79 18.61 2.29
CA GLU A 190 23.09 20.00 2.55
C GLU A 190 24.57 20.10 2.96
N PRO A 191 25.38 20.94 2.30
CA PRO A 191 26.75 21.14 2.73
C PRO A 191 26.73 21.79 4.11
N ILE A 192 27.39 21.13 5.07
CA ILE A 192 27.73 21.71 6.37
C ILE A 192 28.51 22.99 6.07
N LYS A 193 27.90 24.14 6.32
CA LYS A 193 28.64 25.40 6.44
C LYS A 193 29.44 25.31 7.72
N GLU A 194 30.67 24.83 7.62
CA GLU A 194 31.69 25.08 8.64
C GLU A 194 31.89 26.59 8.71
N CYS A 195 31.37 27.20 9.78
CA CYS A 195 31.77 28.55 10.18
C CYS A 195 33.08 28.43 10.96
N LEU A 196 34.19 28.79 10.31
CA LEU A 196 35.43 29.25 10.94
C LEU A 196 35.97 30.43 10.13
#